data_AF-A0AAE4ZAQ5-F1
#
_entry.id   AF-A0AAE4ZAQ5-F1
#
_cell.length_a   1.000
_cell.length_b   1.000
_cell.length_c   1.000
_cell.angle_alpha   90.00
_cell.angle_beta   90.00
_cell.angle_gamma   90.00
#
_symmetry.space_group_name_H-M   'P 1'
#
loop_
_entity.id
_entity.type
_entity.pdbx_description
1 polymer ?
#
loop_
_entity_poly.entity_id
_entity_poly.type
_entity_poly.pdbx_seq_one_letter_code
_entity_poly.pdbx_strand_id
1 'polypeptide(L)' 'SALVYRADPSSQAVTEFRSTAVAEGLATFENPEHDYPRRITYRRLSSDSLVAEIDDGTGGNRREFRFRRVRCGG' A
#
# COMPACT_ATOMS: atom_id res chain seq x y z
N SER A 1 -8.56 4.15 -16.69
CA SER A 1 -8.76 4.73 -15.35
C SER A 1 -7.80 4.08 -14.38
N ALA A 2 -7.12 4.85 -13.53
CA ALA A 2 -6.18 4.35 -12.52
C ALA A 2 -6.89 4.09 -11.19
N LEU A 3 -6.39 3.14 -10.38
CA LEU A 3 -6.87 2.94 -9.01
C LEU A 3 -6.28 4.02 -8.10
N VAL A 4 -7.04 4.45 -7.09
CA VAL A 4 -6.60 5.42 -6.09
C VAL A 4 -6.70 4.79 -4.70
N TYR A 5 -5.58 4.78 -3.98
CA TYR A 5 -5.56 4.46 -2.56
C TYR A 5 -5.74 5.75 -1.76
N ARG A 6 -6.80 5.80 -0.94
CA ARG A 6 -7.18 6.99 -0.15
C ARG A 6 -6.93 6.70 1.32
N ALA A 7 -5.83 7.24 1.85
CA ALA A 7 -5.50 7.16 3.27
C ALA A 7 -6.30 8.21 4.04
N ASP A 8 -7.00 7.79 5.10
CA ASP A 8 -7.86 8.67 5.92
C ASP A 8 -7.46 8.55 7.40
N PRO A 9 -6.41 9.29 7.82
CA PRO A 9 -5.98 9.31 9.22
C PRO A 9 -6.94 10.16 10.03
N SER A 10 -7.34 9.70 11.23
CA SER A 10 -8.38 10.31 12.08
C SER A 10 -8.15 11.79 12.49
N SER A 11 -7.00 12.38 12.18
CA SER A 11 -6.63 13.74 12.57
C SER A 11 -5.86 14.51 11.49
N GLN A 12 -5.89 14.03 10.25
CA GLN A 12 -5.12 14.63 9.14
C GLN A 12 -5.98 14.74 7.88
N ALA A 13 -5.53 15.55 6.93
CA ALA A 13 -6.14 15.58 5.61
C ALA A 13 -6.01 14.20 4.95
N VAL A 14 -7.02 13.85 4.18
CA VAL A 14 -6.99 12.65 3.35
C VAL A 14 -5.83 12.75 2.36
N THR A 15 -5.03 11.69 2.26
CA THR A 15 -3.94 11.59 1.30
C THR A 15 -4.27 10.56 0.24
N GLU A 16 -4.13 10.94 -1.03
CA GLU A 16 -4.32 10.05 -2.17
C GLU A 16 -2.99 9.58 -2.75
N PHE A 17 -2.96 8.31 -3.15
CA PHE A 17 -1.85 7.68 -3.88
C PHE A 17 -2.42 7.05 -5.16
N ARG A 18 -1.84 7.38 -6.32
CA ARG A 18 -2.29 6.86 -7.61
C ARG A 18 -1.56 5.57 -7.93
N SER A 19 -2.26 4.60 -8.53
CA SER A 19 -1.62 3.35 -8.96
C SER A 19 -0.61 3.61 -10.08
N THR A 20 0.63 3.20 -9.87
CA THR A 20 1.70 3.24 -10.88
C THR A 20 1.96 1.87 -11.50
N ALA A 21 1.62 0.78 -10.78
CA ALA A 21 1.63 -0.58 -11.31
C ALA A 21 0.46 -1.38 -10.74
N VAL A 22 -0.23 -2.13 -11.60
CA VAL A 22 -1.24 -3.12 -11.21
C VAL A 22 -1.05 -4.35 -12.10
N ALA A 23 -0.79 -5.48 -11.46
CA ALA A 23 -0.61 -6.77 -12.13
C ALA A 23 -1.15 -7.90 -11.26
N GLU A 24 -1.12 -9.13 -11.75
CA GLU A 24 -1.52 -10.28 -10.95
C GLU A 24 -0.67 -10.37 -9.67
N GLY A 25 -1.33 -10.29 -8.51
CA GLY A 25 -0.66 -10.37 -7.21
C GLY A 25 0.18 -9.15 -6.82
N LEU A 26 0.14 -8.05 -7.59
CA LEU A 26 0.91 -6.83 -7.33
C LEU A 26 0.05 -5.57 -7.50
N ALA A 27 0.14 -4.65 -6.56
CA ALA A 27 -0.34 -3.28 -6.75
C ALA A 27 0.62 -2.30 -6.08
N THR A 28 1.07 -1.30 -6.83
CA THR A 28 1.93 -0.20 -6.35
C THR A 28 1.20 1.12 -6.52
N PHE A 29 1.19 1.91 -5.45
CA PHE A 29 0.59 3.24 -5.39
C PHE A 29 1.64 4.25 -4.94
N GLU A 30 1.66 5.40 -5.59
CA GLU A 30 2.66 6.44 -5.32
C GLU A 30 2.03 7.83 -5.18
N ASN A 31 2.66 8.63 -4.33
CA ASN A 31 2.50 10.08 -4.22
C ASN A 31 3.89 10.67 -3.94
N PRO A 32 4.64 11.06 -4.99
CA PRO A 32 5.99 11.59 -4.84
C PRO A 32 6.07 12.91 -4.06
N GLU A 33 4.96 13.65 -3.97
CA GLU A 33 4.88 14.95 -3.30
C GLU A 33 4.67 14.83 -1.79
N HIS A 34 4.22 13.66 -1.31
CA HIS A 34 4.04 13.41 0.12
C HIS A 34 5.40 13.31 0.84
N ASP A 35 5.48 13.57 2.14
CA ASP A 35 6.74 13.50 2.90
C ASP A 35 7.09 12.05 3.31
N TYR A 36 6.13 11.33 3.88
CA TYR A 36 6.15 9.89 4.09
C TYR A 36 4.74 9.39 4.46
N PRO A 37 4.25 8.28 3.89
CA PRO A 37 4.91 7.48 2.86
C PRO A 37 4.80 8.11 1.47
N ARG A 38 5.68 7.73 0.55
CA ARG A 38 5.56 8.10 -0.88
C ARG A 38 5.17 6.93 -1.76
N ARG A 39 5.46 5.70 -1.34
CA ARG A 39 5.11 4.47 -2.06
C ARG A 39 4.52 3.42 -1.14
N ILE A 40 3.46 2.77 -1.62
CA ILE A 40 2.81 1.62 -0.98
C ILE A 40 2.73 0.50 -2.02
N THR A 41 3.34 -0.65 -1.72
CA THR A 41 3.33 -1.82 -2.59
C THR A 41 2.71 -3.02 -1.87
N TYR A 42 1.65 -3.58 -2.44
CA TYR A 42 1.07 -4.84 -2.00
C TYR A 42 1.55 -5.98 -2.90
N ARG A 43 2.06 -7.05 -2.29
CA ARG A 43 2.43 -8.30 -2.99
C ARG A 43 1.72 -9.49 -2.36
N ARG A 44 1.00 -10.25 -3.18
CA ARG A 44 0.46 -11.55 -2.77
C ARG A 44 1.62 -12.53 -2.59
N LEU A 45 1.65 -13.22 -1.46
CA LEU A 45 2.64 -14.27 -1.18
C LEU A 45 2.05 -15.67 -1.38
N SER A 46 0.76 -15.84 -1.08
CA SER A 46 0.00 -17.07 -1.31
C SER A 46 -1.49 -16.77 -1.47
N SER A 47 -2.35 -17.79 -1.53
CA SER A 47 -3.82 -17.63 -1.54
C SER A 47 -4.36 -16.83 -0.34
N ASP A 48 -3.66 -16.91 0.80
CA ASP A 48 -4.14 -16.45 2.10
C ASP A 48 -3.19 -15.48 2.79
N SER A 49 -2.15 -15.00 2.11
CA SER A 49 -1.27 -13.98 2.65
C SER A 49 -0.80 -12.99 1.60
N LEU A 50 -0.58 -11.78 2.08
CA LEU A 50 0.06 -10.72 1.34
C LEU A 50 0.99 -9.94 2.24
N VAL A 51 1.90 -9.21 1.63
CA VAL A 51 2.76 -8.23 2.30
C VAL A 51 2.47 -6.86 1.73
N ALA A 52 2.40 -5.85 2.60
CA ALA A 52 2.47 -4.45 2.22
C ALA A 52 3.86 -3.92 2.58
N GLU A 53 4.51 -3.28 1.62
CA GLU A 53 5.75 -2.56 1.81
C GLU A 53 5.47 -1.06 1.62
N ILE A 54 5.95 -0.26 2.56
CA ILE A 54 5.73 1.18 2.62
C ILE A 54 7.09 1.87 2.71
N ASP A 55 7.39 2.77 1.79
CA ASP A 55 8.70 3.43 1.73
C ASP A 55 8.61 4.91 1.29
N ASP A 56 9.76 5.59 1.34
CA ASP A 56 9.91 7.02 1.00
C ASP A 56 10.11 7.30 -0.51
N GLY A 57 9.82 6.33 -1.38
CA GLY A 57 10.01 6.37 -2.82
C GLY A 57 11.40 5.95 -3.28
N THR A 58 12.40 5.98 -2.38
CA THR A 58 13.80 5.63 -2.69
C THR A 58 14.17 4.21 -2.27
N GLY A 59 13.24 3.51 -1.60
CA GLY A 59 13.51 2.23 -0.92
C GLY A 59 14.08 2.41 0.50
N GLY A 60 14.32 3.66 0.94
CA GLY A 60 14.65 4.02 2.32
C GLY A 60 13.42 4.06 3.23
N ASN A 61 13.66 4.16 4.55
CA ASN A 61 12.62 4.27 5.59
C ASN A 61 11.50 3.22 5.45
N ARG A 62 11.90 2.02 5.01
CA ARG A 62 11.00 0.97 4.58
C ARG A 62 10.35 0.25 5.76
N ARG A 63 9.03 0.08 5.69
CA ARG A 63 8.24 -0.69 6.65
C ARG A 63 7.50 -1.79 5.94
N GLU A 64 7.42 -2.94 6.59
CA GLU A 64 6.75 -4.13 6.06
C GLU A 64 5.62 -4.55 7.00
N PHE A 65 4.44 -4.83 6.44
CA PHE A 65 3.29 -5.33 7.15
C PHE A 65 2.82 -6.63 6.50
N ARG A 66 2.78 -7.71 7.28
CA ARG A 66 2.33 -9.01 6.81
C ARG A 66 0.87 -9.21 7.19
N PHE A 67 0.06 -9.54 6.19
CA PHE A 67 -1.35 -9.78 6.36
C PHE A 67 -1.64 -11.25 6.09
N ARG A 68 -2.50 -11.81 6.94
CA ARG A 68 -3.09 -13.13 6.73
C ARG A 68 -4.59 -12.96 6.55
N ARG A 69 -5.16 -13.66 5.57
CA ARG A 69 -6.60 -13.74 5.40
C ARG A 69 -7.20 -14.38 6.64
N VAL A 70 -8.16 -13.70 7.25
CA VAL A 70 -9.00 -14.24 8.31
C VAL A 70 -10.38 -14.55 7.75
N ARG A 71 -11.03 -15.59 8.29
CA ARG A 71 -12.44 -15.85 7.99
C ARG A 71 -13.28 -14.95 8.88
N CYS A 72 -14.33 -14.33 8.34
CA CYS A 72 -15.27 -13.55 9.13
C CYS A 72 -16.00 -14.50 10.12
N GLY A 73 -16.09 -14.12 11.40
CA GLY A 73 -16.79 -14.88 12.44
C GLY A 73 -15.91 -15.69 13.41
N GLY A 74 -14.60 -15.44 13.45
CA GLY A 74 -13.69 -15.94 14.48
C GLY A 74 -13.42 -14.92 15.57
#